data_AF-A0AAD3D761-F1
#
_entry.id   AF-A0AAD3D761-F1
#
_cell.length_a   1.000
_cell.length_b   1.000
_cell.length_c   1.000
_cell.angle_alpha   90.00
_cell.angle_beta   90.00
_cell.angle_gamma   90.00
#
_symmetry.space_group_name_H-M   'P 1'
#
loop_
_entity.id
_entity.type
_entity.pdbx_description
1 polymer ?
#
loop_
_entity_poly.entity_id
_entity_poly.type
_entity_poly.pdbx_seq_one_letter_code
_entity_poly.pdbx_strand_id
1 'polypeptide(L)'
;MSAYAPKKDVAGEEAAPVVHRKLKVSGPVRMPTKKLRITTRKSPCGEGTNTWDCFEMRIHKRLIDLHAPSEVVKQITSIEIEPGVEVDVIIHDK
;
A
#
# COMPACT_ATOMS: atom_id res chain seq x y z
N MET A 1 11.00 -18.40 5.64
CA MET A 1 9.74 -17.63 5.71
C MET A 1 10.07 -16.18 6.05
N SER A 2 10.43 -15.35 5.06
CA SER A 2 10.46 -13.90 5.28
C SER A 2 9.03 -13.38 5.12
N ALA A 3 8.31 -13.27 6.24
CA ALA A 3 7.07 -12.52 6.25
C ALA A 3 7.45 -11.04 6.11
N TYR A 4 7.26 -10.46 4.93
CA TYR A 4 7.14 -9.01 4.83
C TYR A 4 5.92 -8.63 5.67
N ALA A 5 6.16 -8.14 6.89
CA ALA A 5 5.12 -7.61 7.75
C ALA A 5 4.42 -6.46 6.98
N PRO A 6 3.09 -6.31 7.08
CA PRO A 6 2.44 -5.13 6.55
C PRO A 6 3.05 -3.91 7.27
N LYS A 7 3.74 -3.05 6.51
CA LYS A 7 4.21 -1.75 7.04
C LYS A 7 3.01 -0.99 7.59
N LYS A 8 3.23 -0.17 8.62
CA LYS A 8 2.20 0.53 9.39
C LYS A 8 1.14 1.17 8.47
N ASP A 9 -0.05 1.40 9.00
CA ASP A 9 -1.14 2.03 8.25
C ASP A 9 -0.83 3.53 8.00
N VAL A 10 0.15 3.83 7.13
CA VAL A 10 0.66 5.18 6.80
C VAL A 10 -0.46 6.14 6.44
N ALA A 11 -1.46 5.65 5.69
CA ALA A 11 -2.65 6.42 5.33
C ALA A 11 -3.49 6.93 6.51
N GLY A 12 -3.46 6.26 7.68
CA GLY A 12 -4.16 6.71 8.87
C GLY A 12 -3.41 7.83 9.62
N GLU A 13 -2.09 7.81 9.56
CA GLU A 13 -1.21 8.76 10.25
C GLU A 13 -1.02 10.04 9.42
N GLU A 14 -0.81 9.91 8.10
CA GLU A 14 -0.64 11.05 7.18
C GLU A 14 -1.96 11.76 6.83
N ALA A 15 -3.12 11.12 7.03
CA ALA A 15 -4.41 11.79 6.85
C ALA A 15 -4.75 12.77 7.99
N ALA A 16 -4.08 12.67 9.15
CA ALA A 16 -4.31 13.54 10.29
C ALA A 16 -4.17 15.05 9.99
N PRO A 17 -3.11 15.55 9.31
CA PRO A 17 -3.00 16.97 8.94
C PRO A 17 -4.13 17.45 8.00
N VAL A 18 -4.70 16.58 7.17
CA VAL A 18 -5.79 16.95 6.25
C VAL A 18 -7.11 17.20 7.01
N VAL A 19 -7.36 16.42 8.06
CA VAL A 19 -8.55 16.59 8.93
C VAL A 19 -8.55 17.95 9.64
N HIS A 20 -7.37 18.48 9.99
CA HIS A 20 -7.23 19.80 10.63
C HIS A 20 -7.63 20.96 9.71
N ARG A 21 -7.56 20.77 8.39
CA ARG A 21 -7.84 21.80 7.37
C ARG A 21 -9.31 21.88 6.94
N LYS A 22 -10.23 21.17 7.62
CA LYS A 22 -11.68 21.13 7.32
C LYS A 22 -12.01 20.74 5.87
N LEU A 23 -11.17 19.94 5.24
CA LEU A 23 -11.46 19.39 3.91
C LEU A 23 -12.42 18.19 4.05
N LYS A 24 -13.32 18.03 3.09
CA LYS A 24 -14.16 16.83 3.00
C LYS A 24 -13.28 15.68 2.53
N VAL A 25 -12.84 14.86 3.48
CA VAL A 25 -12.05 13.64 3.26
C VAL A 25 -13.01 12.46 3.32
N SER A 26 -13.08 11.67 2.26
CA SER A 26 -13.55 10.29 2.39
C SER A 26 -12.38 9.50 2.97
N GLY A 27 -12.60 8.88 4.13
CA GLY A 27 -11.53 8.17 4.86
C GLY A 27 -10.85 7.10 4.01
N PRO A 28 -9.67 6.61 4.43
CA PRO A 28 -8.92 5.62 3.66
C PRO A 28 -9.74 4.33 3.47
N VAL A 29 -10.23 4.11 2.25
CA VAL A 29 -10.96 2.90 1.86
C VAL A 29 -9.95 1.81 1.55
N ARG A 30 -10.09 0.67 2.24
CA ARG A 30 -9.24 -0.51 2.01
C ARG A 30 -9.69 -1.20 0.73
N MET A 31 -8.82 -1.23 -0.28
CA MET A 31 -9.02 -2.05 -1.46
C MET A 31 -8.65 -3.51 -1.15
N PRO A 32 -9.20 -4.49 -1.90
CA PRO A 32 -8.86 -5.89 -1.72
C PRO A 32 -7.34 -6.10 -1.83
N THR A 33 -6.77 -6.77 -0.82
CA THR A 33 -5.35 -7.09 -0.79
C THR A 33 -5.06 -8.17 -1.82
N LYS A 34 -4.16 -7.90 -2.76
CA LYS A 34 -3.70 -8.91 -3.73
C LYS A 34 -2.70 -9.83 -3.04
N LYS A 35 -2.93 -11.14 -3.13
CA LYS A 35 -2.03 -12.17 -2.60
C LYS A 35 -1.29 -12.83 -3.76
N LEU A 36 -0.01 -12.52 -3.89
CA LEU A 36 0.88 -13.19 -4.84
C LEU A 36 1.49 -14.41 -4.15
N ARG A 37 1.22 -15.59 -4.69
CA ARG A 37 1.70 -16.85 -4.16
C ARG A 37 2.64 -17.49 -5.16
N ILE A 38 3.84 -17.82 -4.72
CA ILE A 38 4.83 -18.54 -5.53
C ILE A 38 5.23 -19.79 -4.74
N THR A 39 5.08 -20.95 -5.38
CA THR A 39 5.50 -22.23 -4.82
C THR A 39 6.66 -22.77 -5.64
N THR A 40 7.82 -22.94 -5.02
CA THR A 40 9.01 -23.49 -5.67
C THR A 40 9.45 -24.76 -4.95
N ARG A 41 10.10 -25.66 -5.70
CA ARG A 41 10.78 -26.81 -5.09
C ARG A 41 11.97 -26.28 -4.28
N LYS A 42 12.21 -26.83 -3.08
CA LYS A 42 13.37 -26.43 -2.27
C LYS A 42 14.67 -26.93 -2.90
N SER A 43 14.64 -28.18 -3.38
CA SER A 43 15.81 -28.80 -4.01
C SER A 43 16.01 -28.27 -5.43
N PRO A 44 17.24 -27.87 -5.80
CA PRO A 44 17.57 -27.46 -7.17
C PRO A 44 17.73 -28.65 -8.12
N CYS A 45 18.14 -29.81 -7.61
CA CYS A 45 18.24 -31.07 -8.33
C CYS A 45 17.10 -32.02 -7.93
N GLY A 46 16.73 -32.92 -8.85
CA GLY A 46 15.59 -33.82 -8.72
C GLY A 46 15.69 -34.89 -7.63
N GLU A 47 16.84 -34.98 -6.98
CA GLU A 47 17.16 -35.98 -5.96
C GLU A 47 16.72 -35.55 -4.56
N GLY A 48 16.34 -36.53 -3.73
CA GLY A 48 15.88 -36.32 -2.36
C GLY A 48 14.36 -36.17 -2.20
N THR A 49 13.92 -35.73 -1.01
CA THR A 49 12.49 -35.65 -0.67
C THR A 49 11.83 -34.48 -1.39
N ASN A 50 10.64 -34.71 -1.95
CA ASN A 50 9.82 -33.69 -2.63
C ASN A 50 9.30 -32.64 -1.65
N THR A 51 10.16 -31.67 -1.33
CA THR A 51 9.84 -30.55 -0.45
C THR A 51 9.59 -29.28 -1.25
N TRP A 52 8.60 -28.51 -0.80
CA TRP A 52 8.14 -27.28 -1.46
C TRP A 52 8.23 -26.12 -0.49
N ASP A 53 8.67 -24.97 -0.97
CA ASP A 53 8.56 -23.69 -0.26
C ASP A 53 7.39 -22.89 -0.82
N CYS A 54 6.61 -22.32 0.08
CA CYS A 54 5.48 -21.45 -0.23
C CYS A 54 5.83 -20.02 0.17
N PHE A 55 6.05 -19.17 -0.83
CA PHE A 55 6.25 -17.73 -0.64
C PHE A 55 4.95 -16.98 -0.90
N GLU A 56 4.62 -16.04 -0.01
CA GLU A 56 3.46 -15.16 -0.16
C GLU A 56 3.91 -13.69 -0.05
N MET A 57 3.50 -12.87 -1.01
CA MET A 57 3.61 -11.42 -0.95
C MET A 57 2.20 -10.82 -0.96
N ARG A 58 1.94 -9.89 -0.04
CA ARG A 58 0.64 -9.20 0.09
C ARG A 58 0.80 -7.76 -0.31
N ILE A 59 0.02 -7.33 -1.30
CA ILE A 59 -0.03 -5.94 -1.77
C ILE A 59 -1.29 -5.30 -1.21
N HIS A 60 -1.12 -4.34 -0.31
CA HIS A 60 -2.20 -3.60 0.33
C HIS A 60 -2.40 -2.27 -0.39
N LYS A 61 -3.55 -2.10 -1.04
CA LYS A 61 -3.92 -0.83 -1.69
C LYS A 61 -4.97 -0.09 -0.84
N ARG A 62 -4.81 1.23 -0.71
CA ARG A 62 -5.77 2.11 -0.04
C ARG A 62 -6.12 3.24 -1.00
N LEU A 63 -7.38 3.66 -0.98
CA LEU A 63 -7.89 4.81 -1.72
C LEU A 63 -8.27 5.90 -0.72
N ILE A 64 -7.85 7.13 -0.98
CA ILE A 64 -8.26 8.31 -0.22
C ILE A 64 -8.88 9.28 -1.23
N ASP A 65 -10.16 9.60 -1.06
CA ASP A 65 -10.83 10.59 -1.90
C ASP A 65 -10.82 11.95 -1.20
N LEU A 66 -10.28 12.96 -1.89
CA LEU A 66 -10.16 14.32 -1.40
C LEU A 66 -10.91 15.28 -2.32
N HIS A 67 -11.77 16.10 -1.73
CA HIS A 67 -12.34 17.26 -2.41
C HIS A 67 -11.57 18.52 -1.99
N ALA A 68 -10.56 18.89 -2.79
CA ALA A 68 -9.68 20.02 -2.52
C ALA A 68 -9.15 20.66 -3.82
N PRO A 69 -8.75 21.95 -3.80
CA PRO A 69 -8.05 22.57 -4.92
C PRO A 69 -6.65 21.94 -5.12
N SER A 70 -6.14 22.01 -6.35
CA SER A 70 -4.87 21.37 -6.77
C SER A 70 -3.65 21.82 -5.98
N GLU A 71 -3.65 23.05 -5.44
CA GLU A 71 -2.57 23.58 -4.60
C GLU A 71 -2.41 22.80 -3.30
N VAL A 72 -3.52 22.36 -2.69
CA VAL A 72 -3.50 21.61 -1.44
C VAL A 72 -3.05 20.16 -1.67
N VAL A 73 -3.38 19.58 -2.82
CA VAL A 73 -2.93 18.22 -3.21
C VAL A 73 -1.40 18.16 -3.30
N LYS A 74 -0.76 19.18 -3.88
CA LYS A 74 0.71 19.26 -3.98
C LYS A 74 1.40 19.33 -2.62
N GLN A 75 0.78 20.01 -1.64
CA GLN A 75 1.30 20.08 -0.27
C GLN A 75 1.17 18.75 0.48
N ILE A 76 0.17 17.94 0.15
CA ILE A 76 -0.03 16.61 0.76
C ILE A 76 1.02 15.63 0.21
N THR A 77 1.29 15.67 -1.09
CA THR A 77 2.32 14.81 -1.71
C THR A 77 3.75 15.12 -1.26
N SER A 78 4.00 16.32 -0.73
CA SER A 78 5.31 16.70 -0.22
C SER A 78 5.61 16.21 1.21
N ILE A 79 4.66 15.55 1.87
CA ILE A 79 4.86 14.96 3.20
C ILE A 79 5.82 13.76 3.05
N GLU A 80 6.66 13.52 4.06
CA GLU A 80 7.63 12.42 4.06
C GLU A 80 6.93 11.06 4.11
N ILE A 81 6.82 10.42 2.94
CA ILE A 81 6.26 9.07 2.79
C ILE A 81 7.29 8.04 3.24
N GLU A 82 6.87 7.06 4.05
CA GLU A 82 7.72 5.97 4.50
C GLU A 82 8.30 5.16 3.31
N PRO A 83 9.61 4.83 3.29
CA PRO A 83 10.23 4.15 2.16
C PRO A 83 9.56 2.79 1.90
N GLY A 84 9.09 2.59 0.67
CA GLY A 84 8.39 1.36 0.23
C GLY A 84 6.87 1.44 0.23
N VAL A 85 6.30 2.64 0.35
CA VAL A 85 4.92 2.94 -0.03
C VAL A 85 4.95 3.69 -1.37
N GLU A 86 4.19 3.21 -2.35
CA GLU A 86 3.99 3.89 -3.62
C GLU A 86 2.66 4.64 -3.59
N VAL A 87 2.68 5.93 -3.97
CA VAL A 87 1.51 6.81 -3.94
C VAL A 87 1.24 7.31 -5.35
N ASP A 88 0.07 6.94 -5.88
CA ASP A 88 -0.45 7.43 -7.16
C ASP A 88 -1.50 8.52 -6.90
N VAL A 89 -1.37 9.66 -7.59
CA VAL A 89 -2.34 10.74 -7.55
C VAL A 89 -3.06 10.85 -8.88
N ILE A 90 -4.39 10.72 -8.86
CA ILE A 90 -5.25 10.88 -10.03
C ILE A 90 -6.14 12.09 -9.78
N ILE A 91 -6.00 13.12 -10.63
CA ILE A 91 -6.85 14.30 -10.59
C ILE A 91 -8.04 14.05 -11.50
N HIS A 92 -9.23 14.00 -10.93
CA HIS A 92 -10.47 13.97 -11.69
C HIS A 92 -10.99 15.40 -11.83
N ASP A 93 -10.81 15.99 -13.02
CA ASP A 93 -11.59 17.17 -13.42
C ASP A 93 -12.97 16.67 -13.84
N LYS A 94 -14.02 17.29 -13.30
CA LYS A 94 -15.40 16.96 -13.65
C LYS A 94 -15.77 17.55 -15.00
#